data_AF-A0A830C1S3-F1
#
_entry.id   AF-A0A830C1S3-F1
#
_cell.length_a   1.000
_cell.length_b   1.000
_cell.length_c   1.000
_cell.angle_alpha   90.00
_cell.angle_beta   90.00
_cell.angle_gamma   90.00
#
_symmetry.space_group_name_H-M   'P 1'
#
loop_
_entity.id
_entity.type
_entity.pdbx_description
1 polymer ?
#
loop_
_entity_poly.entity_id
_entity_poly.type
_entity_poly.pdbx_seq_one_letter_code
_entity_poly.pdbx_strand_id
1 'polypeptide(L)'
;MDTRERSIRVLMFPWLAHGHISPFLELAKSLSKRNFITYICSSPINLNPIKKTLSPKHSISIKLVELQIPTTPHLPPHYHTTNGLPPHLMGPLKRALDSARPVFSSILETLNPDLVLYDFLQPWAPEEAALKNIPAAVFFSTGAAASSLLLHHSFRAPGSEYPFPGIYFRVLSSGTNDHVRVRECVERSSDVVLMKTFRELEGKYIDFLSDLTHKKIVPVGALV
;
A
#
# COMPACT_ATOMS: atom_id res chain seq x y z
N MET A 1 -33.62 -10.89 18.08
CA MET A 1 -32.77 -11.08 16.88
C MET A 1 -31.57 -10.18 17.06
N ASP A 2 -30.39 -10.76 17.34
CA ASP A 2 -29.16 -10.03 17.66
C ASP A 2 -28.55 -9.49 16.35
N THR A 3 -28.93 -8.29 15.93
CA THR A 3 -28.31 -7.60 14.79
C THR A 3 -26.95 -7.04 15.20
N ARG A 4 -25.98 -7.92 15.45
CA ARG A 4 -24.58 -7.49 15.47
C ARG A 4 -24.23 -7.08 14.06
N GLU A 5 -24.08 -5.79 13.82
CA GLU A 5 -23.55 -5.28 12.54
C GLU A 5 -22.25 -6.01 12.22
N ARG A 6 -22.23 -6.74 11.09
CA ARG A 6 -21.05 -7.48 10.64
C ARG A 6 -19.88 -6.52 10.46
N SER A 7 -18.77 -6.78 11.17
CA SER A 7 -17.55 -5.98 10.99
C SER A 7 -16.99 -6.10 9.58
N ILE A 8 -16.56 -4.96 9.02
CA ILE A 8 -15.94 -4.91 7.68
C ILE A 8 -14.49 -5.38 7.79
N ARG A 9 -14.11 -6.37 6.98
CA ARG A 9 -12.78 -6.97 6.96
C ARG A 9 -11.92 -6.35 5.87
N VAL A 10 -10.79 -5.78 6.23
CA VAL A 10 -9.88 -5.11 5.28
C VAL A 10 -8.52 -5.79 5.33
N LEU A 11 -8.06 -6.35 4.21
CA LEU A 11 -6.67 -6.79 4.07
C LEU A 11 -5.82 -5.59 3.65
N MET A 12 -4.73 -5.36 4.37
CA MET A 12 -3.79 -4.26 4.17
C MET A 12 -2.45 -4.82 3.73
N PHE A 13 -1.97 -4.43 2.56
CA PHE A 13 -0.76 -4.95 1.94
C PHE A 13 0.24 -3.83 1.59
N PRO A 14 0.97 -3.31 2.60
CA PRO A 14 1.99 -2.29 2.41
C PRO A 14 3.20 -2.79 1.60
N TRP A 15 3.98 -1.87 1.02
CA TRP A 15 5.33 -2.18 0.55
C TRP A 15 6.22 -2.58 1.74
N LEU A 16 7.25 -3.41 1.50
CA LEU A 16 8.10 -4.04 2.53
C LEU A 16 9.09 -3.08 3.22
N ALA A 17 8.71 -1.81 3.37
CA ALA A 17 9.49 -0.75 3.98
C ALA A 17 8.75 -0.17 5.20
N HIS A 18 9.48 0.12 6.27
CA HIS A 18 8.90 0.65 7.51
C HIS A 18 8.10 1.95 7.28
N GLY A 19 8.60 2.84 6.41
CA GLY A 19 7.92 4.09 6.05
C GLY A 19 6.57 3.90 5.36
N HIS A 20 6.32 2.72 4.77
CA HIS A 20 5.02 2.35 4.19
C HIS A 20 4.17 1.61 5.21
N ILE A 21 4.74 0.65 5.94
CA ILE A 21 4.03 -0.17 6.93
C ILE A 21 3.45 0.68 8.07
N SER A 22 4.19 1.67 8.56
CA SER A 22 3.75 2.50 9.69
C SER A 22 2.44 3.25 9.41
N PRO A 23 2.27 3.97 8.28
CA PRO A 23 0.98 4.56 7.91
C PRO A 23 -0.18 3.57 7.82
N PHE A 24 0.04 2.37 7.28
CA PHE A 24 -0.99 1.33 7.27
C PHE A 24 -1.37 0.89 8.69
N LEU A 25 -0.41 0.78 9.61
CA LEU A 25 -0.68 0.46 11.01
C LEU A 25 -1.47 1.56 11.73
N GLU A 26 -1.14 2.83 11.51
CA GLU A 26 -1.91 3.95 12.10
C GLU A 26 -3.33 4.06 11.51
N LEU A 27 -3.50 3.76 10.22
CA LEU A 27 -4.82 3.63 9.61
C LEU A 27 -5.60 2.46 10.23
N ALA A 28 -4.96 1.30 10.42
CA ALA A 28 -5.56 0.14 11.08
C ALA A 28 -6.02 0.46 12.52
N LYS A 29 -5.19 1.17 13.31
CA LYS A 29 -5.57 1.65 14.65
C LYS A 29 -6.76 2.61 14.59
N SER A 30 -6.80 3.52 13.62
CA SER A 30 -7.92 4.45 13.45
C SER A 30 -9.22 3.72 13.08
N LEU A 31 -9.14 2.71 12.21
CA LEU A 31 -10.26 1.85 11.82
C LEU A 31 -10.71 0.93 12.97
N SER A 32 -9.81 0.49 13.85
CA SER A 32 -10.14 -0.36 15.00
C SER A 32 -11.08 0.31 16.02
N LYS A 33 -11.17 1.64 15.99
CA LYS A 33 -12.12 2.42 16.80
C LYS A 33 -13.54 2.43 16.19
N ARG A 34 -13.71 1.82 15.03
CA ARG A 34 -14.95 1.69 14.25
C ARG A 34 -15.22 0.20 14.02
N ASN A 35 -16.30 -0.13 13.28
CA ASN A 35 -16.69 -1.52 13.03
C ASN A 35 -15.85 -2.22 11.94
N PHE A 36 -14.51 -2.17 12.06
CA PHE A 36 -13.55 -2.77 11.12
C PHE A 36 -12.64 -3.78 11.80
N ILE A 37 -12.33 -4.86 11.07
CA ILE A 37 -11.25 -5.79 11.35
C ILE A 37 -10.22 -5.64 10.23
N THR A 38 -8.97 -5.35 10.58
CA THR A 38 -7.89 -5.13 9.62
C THR A 38 -6.85 -6.24 9.71
N TYR A 39 -6.39 -6.72 8.57
CA TYR A 39 -5.35 -7.75 8.45
C TYR A 39 -4.12 -7.11 7.80
N ILE A 40 -3.03 -6.90 8.54
CA ILE A 40 -1.78 -6.38 7.98
C ILE A 40 -0.97 -7.57 7.43
N CYS A 41 -0.85 -7.64 6.11
CA CYS A 41 -0.17 -8.69 5.38
C CYS A 41 1.24 -8.22 4.99
N SER A 42 2.28 -8.90 5.47
CA SER A 42 3.68 -8.56 5.15
C SER A 42 4.62 -9.74 5.46
N SER A 43 5.90 -9.62 5.11
CA SER A 43 6.93 -10.61 5.48
C SER A 43 7.07 -10.76 7.01
N PRO A 44 7.49 -11.94 7.52
CA PRO A 44 7.66 -12.17 8.95
C PRO A 44 8.60 -11.17 9.63
N ILE A 45 9.72 -10.80 8.99
CA ILE A 45 10.69 -9.84 9.54
C ILE A 45 10.07 -8.45 9.75
N ASN A 46 9.18 -8.02 8.86
CA ASN A 46 8.48 -6.75 8.96
C ASN A 46 7.34 -6.76 9.99
N LEU A 47 6.72 -7.93 10.25
CA LEU A 47 5.63 -8.07 11.22
C LEU A 47 6.11 -8.21 12.66
N ASN A 48 7.32 -8.72 12.88
CA ASN A 48 7.86 -8.95 14.23
C ASN A 48 7.90 -7.69 15.12
N PRO A 49 8.32 -6.50 14.63
CA PRO A 49 8.24 -5.27 15.41
C PRO A 49 6.80 -4.86 15.75
N ILE A 50 5.86 -5.09 14.84
CA ILE A 50 4.44 -4.74 15.03
C ILE A 50 3.82 -5.63 16.12
N LYS A 51 4.11 -6.95 16.08
CA LYS A 51 3.66 -7.89 17.13
C LYS A 51 4.01 -7.42 18.54
N LYS A 52 5.19 -6.81 18.71
CA LYS A 52 5.69 -6.33 20.02
C LYS A 52 5.08 -5.02 20.48
N THR A 53 4.54 -4.21 19.56
CA THR A 53 4.04 -2.86 19.83
C THR A 53 2.52 -2.78 19.86
N LEU A 54 1.81 -3.78 19.34
CA LEU A 54 0.36 -3.85 19.40
C LEU A 54 -0.14 -4.08 20.82
N SER A 55 -1.01 -3.20 21.29
CA SER A 55 -1.70 -3.36 22.58
C SER A 55 -2.72 -4.51 22.51
N PRO A 56 -3.04 -5.16 23.63
CA PRO A 56 -4.07 -6.21 23.68
C PRO A 56 -5.43 -5.75 23.11
N LYS A 57 -5.79 -4.48 23.34
CA LYS A 57 -7.00 -3.86 22.79
C LYS A 57 -6.97 -3.81 21.26
N HIS A 58 -5.86 -3.38 20.67
CA HIS A 58 -5.72 -3.33 19.21
C HIS A 58 -5.68 -4.72 18.59
N SER A 59 -5.07 -5.71 19.26
CA SER A 59 -4.98 -7.09 18.76
C SER A 59 -6.33 -7.78 18.56
N ILE A 60 -7.42 -7.24 19.12
CA ILE A 60 -8.78 -7.73 18.86
C ILE A 60 -9.18 -7.47 17.40
N SER A 61 -8.92 -6.26 16.89
CA SER A 61 -9.35 -5.81 15.56
C SER A 61 -8.24 -5.77 14.53
N ILE A 62 -6.97 -5.73 14.95
CA ILE A 62 -5.80 -5.74 14.06
C ILE A 62 -5.15 -7.11 14.13
N LYS A 63 -5.19 -7.83 13.01
CA LYS A 63 -4.55 -9.14 12.84
C LYS A 63 -3.34 -9.01 11.93
N LEU A 64 -2.32 -9.81 12.18
CA LEU A 64 -1.11 -9.83 11.36
C LEU A 64 -1.10 -11.13 10.55
N VAL A 65 -0.83 -11.03 9.25
CA VAL A 65 -0.87 -12.14 8.31
C VAL A 65 0.49 -12.25 7.64
N GLU A 66 1.17 -13.37 7.87
CA GLU A 66 2.50 -13.59 7.31
C GLU A 66 2.41 -13.97 5.84
N LEU A 67 3.04 -13.16 4.98
CA LEU A 67 3.28 -13.50 3.59
C LEU A 67 4.63 -14.19 3.47
N GLN A 68 4.61 -15.46 3.08
CA GLN A 68 5.83 -16.21 2.81
C GLN A 68 6.38 -15.82 1.43
N ILE A 69 7.49 -15.08 1.43
CA ILE A 69 8.18 -14.66 0.21
C ILE A 69 9.21 -15.74 -0.15
N PRO A 70 9.31 -16.16 -1.43
CA PRO A 70 10.33 -17.09 -1.89
C PRO A 70 11.74 -16.64 -1.53
N THR A 71 12.45 -17.52 -0.84
CA THR A 71 13.83 -17.28 -0.38
C THR A 71 14.82 -17.75 -1.45
N THR A 72 15.93 -17.02 -1.62
CA THR A 72 17.07 -17.46 -2.45
C THR A 72 18.38 -17.30 -1.67
N PRO A 73 19.49 -17.93 -2.09
CA PRO A 73 20.79 -17.74 -1.43
C PRO A 73 21.22 -16.27 -1.32
N HIS A 74 20.84 -15.45 -2.29
CA HIS A 74 21.16 -14.02 -2.33
C HIS A 74 20.08 -13.13 -1.70
N LEU A 75 18.90 -13.69 -1.39
CA LEU A 75 17.79 -13.00 -0.73
C LEU A 75 17.20 -13.90 0.38
N PRO A 76 17.94 -14.11 1.48
CA PRO A 76 17.46 -14.81 2.68
C PRO A 76 16.30 -14.07 3.37
N PRO A 77 15.59 -14.72 4.32
CA PRO A 77 14.40 -14.12 4.95
C PRO A 77 14.64 -12.78 5.66
N HIS A 78 15.86 -12.54 6.14
CA HIS A 78 16.21 -11.26 6.78
C HIS A 78 16.36 -10.10 5.78
N TYR A 79 16.38 -10.37 4.48
CA TYR A 79 16.33 -9.38 3.40
C TYR A 79 14.94 -9.26 2.75
N HIS A 80 13.91 -9.88 3.32
CA HIS A 80 12.51 -9.65 2.92
C HIS A 80 11.95 -8.33 3.49
N THR A 81 12.77 -7.28 3.49
CA THR A 81 12.50 -5.93 3.97
C THR A 81 13.46 -4.98 3.26
N THR A 82 13.11 -3.71 3.13
CA THR A 82 14.06 -2.69 2.65
C THR A 82 15.02 -2.22 3.74
N ASN A 83 14.75 -2.54 5.02
CA ASN A 83 15.62 -2.13 6.12
C ASN A 83 16.94 -2.89 6.06
N GLY A 84 18.05 -2.18 5.87
CA GLY A 84 19.38 -2.79 5.72
C GLY A 84 19.56 -3.59 4.42
N LEU A 85 18.68 -3.43 3.44
CA LEU A 85 18.78 -4.11 2.15
C LEU A 85 19.86 -3.44 1.27
N PRO A 86 20.88 -4.19 0.79
CA PRO A 86 21.81 -3.69 -0.22
C PRO A 86 21.09 -3.18 -1.47
N PRO A 87 21.47 -2.01 -2.06
CA PRO A 87 20.72 -1.42 -3.18
C PRO A 87 20.54 -2.34 -4.40
N HIS A 88 21.54 -3.17 -4.71
CA HIS A 88 21.49 -4.12 -5.83
C HIS A 88 20.45 -5.24 -5.62
N LEU A 89 19.99 -5.48 -4.38
CA LEU A 89 18.95 -6.47 -4.04
C LEU A 89 17.52 -5.92 -4.14
N MET A 90 17.32 -4.62 -4.42
CA MET A 90 15.98 -4.05 -4.58
C MET A 90 15.20 -4.71 -5.74
N GLY A 91 15.84 -4.91 -6.89
CA GLY A 91 15.24 -5.62 -8.03
C GLY A 91 14.89 -7.08 -7.70
N PRO A 92 15.83 -7.87 -7.16
CA PRO A 92 15.54 -9.21 -6.62
C PRO A 92 14.39 -9.24 -5.61
N LEU A 93 14.31 -8.29 -4.66
CA LEU A 93 13.22 -8.23 -3.68
C LEU A 93 11.86 -7.99 -4.34
N LYS A 94 11.78 -7.06 -5.30
CA LYS A 94 10.55 -6.82 -6.09
C LYS A 94 10.09 -8.09 -6.80
N ARG A 95 11.02 -8.80 -7.47
CA ARG A 95 10.71 -10.07 -8.17
C ARG A 95 10.29 -11.17 -7.22
N ALA A 96 10.96 -11.32 -6.08
CA ALA A 96 10.60 -12.31 -5.07
C ALA A 96 9.19 -12.04 -4.51
N LEU A 97 8.86 -10.76 -4.25
CA LEU A 97 7.52 -10.37 -3.84
C LEU A 97 6.47 -10.67 -4.92
N ASP A 98 6.79 -10.40 -6.20
CA ASP A 98 5.91 -10.75 -7.32
C ASP A 98 5.69 -12.27 -7.43
N SER A 99 6.70 -13.09 -7.15
CA SER A 99 6.57 -14.55 -7.09
C SER A 99 5.75 -15.05 -5.90
N ALA A 100 5.43 -14.20 -4.92
CA ALA A 100 4.55 -14.54 -3.80
C ALA A 100 3.05 -14.43 -4.15
N ARG A 101 2.69 -14.08 -5.40
CA ARG A 101 1.31 -14.04 -5.92
C ARG A 101 0.46 -15.26 -5.51
N PRO A 102 0.90 -16.52 -5.68
CA PRO A 102 0.07 -17.68 -5.31
C PRO A 102 -0.24 -17.74 -3.80
N VAL A 103 0.74 -17.41 -2.96
CA VAL A 103 0.57 -17.37 -1.50
C VAL A 103 -0.42 -16.27 -1.10
N PHE A 104 -0.30 -15.09 -1.70
CA PHE A 104 -1.25 -14.00 -1.49
C PHE A 104 -2.68 -14.38 -1.96
N SER A 105 -2.79 -15.09 -3.08
CA SER A 105 -4.07 -15.63 -3.57
C SER A 105 -4.70 -16.56 -2.54
N SER A 106 -3.95 -17.52 -1.99
CA SER A 106 -4.46 -18.40 -0.93
C SER A 106 -4.85 -17.64 0.35
N ILE A 107 -4.13 -16.57 0.70
CA ILE A 107 -4.50 -15.67 1.81
C ILE A 107 -5.86 -15.03 1.54
N LEU A 108 -6.08 -14.49 0.34
CA LEU A 108 -7.36 -13.87 -0.03
C LEU A 108 -8.52 -14.88 0.00
N GLU A 109 -8.30 -16.12 -0.47
CA GLU A 109 -9.31 -17.18 -0.40
C GLU A 109 -9.68 -17.54 1.04
N THR A 110 -8.66 -17.68 1.89
CA THR A 110 -8.85 -18.08 3.29
C THR A 110 -9.52 -16.98 4.10
N LEU A 111 -9.07 -15.74 3.93
CA LEU A 111 -9.58 -14.60 4.70
C LEU A 111 -10.89 -14.07 4.13
N ASN A 112 -11.08 -14.16 2.82
CA ASN A 112 -12.18 -13.58 2.06
C ASN A 112 -12.54 -12.15 2.53
N PRO A 113 -11.59 -11.19 2.51
CA PRO A 113 -11.81 -9.84 3.02
C PRO A 113 -12.84 -9.08 2.17
N ASP A 114 -13.45 -8.05 2.75
CA ASP A 114 -14.41 -7.18 2.06
C ASP A 114 -13.73 -6.10 1.20
N LEU A 115 -12.45 -5.81 1.46
CA LEU A 115 -11.63 -4.85 0.74
C LEU A 115 -10.14 -5.19 0.86
N VAL A 116 -9.38 -5.00 -0.21
CA VAL A 116 -7.92 -4.96 -0.18
C VAL A 116 -7.43 -3.51 -0.28
N LEU A 117 -6.67 -3.05 0.71
CA LEU A 117 -5.86 -1.84 0.62
C LEU A 117 -4.42 -2.23 0.34
N TYR A 118 -3.85 -1.75 -0.77
CA TYR A 118 -2.50 -2.13 -1.20
C TYR A 118 -1.65 -0.90 -1.53
N ASP A 119 -0.33 -1.06 -1.52
CA ASP A 119 0.63 -0.01 -1.81
C ASP A 119 0.83 0.21 -3.32
N PHE A 120 1.44 1.32 -3.72
CA PHE A 120 1.61 1.73 -5.13
C PHE A 120 2.76 1.03 -5.87
N LEU A 121 3.29 -0.08 -5.34
CA LEU A 121 4.40 -0.85 -5.94
C LEU A 121 4.05 -2.31 -6.26
N GLN A 122 2.86 -2.80 -5.92
CA GLN A 122 2.42 -4.18 -6.13
C GLN A 122 1.19 -4.24 -7.07
N PRO A 123 1.35 -3.96 -8.38
CA PRO A 123 0.21 -3.84 -9.31
C PRO A 123 -0.51 -5.17 -9.59
N TRP A 124 0.05 -6.27 -9.09
CA TRP A 124 -0.54 -7.61 -9.12
C TRP A 124 -1.49 -7.91 -7.97
N ALA A 125 -1.37 -7.20 -6.85
CA ALA A 125 -2.27 -7.37 -5.71
C ALA A 125 -3.75 -7.10 -6.06
N PRO A 126 -4.09 -6.01 -6.78
CA PRO A 126 -5.47 -5.80 -7.22
C PRO A 126 -5.93 -6.83 -8.27
N GLU A 127 -5.03 -7.38 -9.08
CA GLU A 127 -5.37 -8.47 -10.02
C GLU A 127 -5.83 -9.73 -9.26
N GLU A 128 -5.06 -10.16 -8.26
CA GLU A 128 -5.39 -11.31 -7.42
C GLU A 128 -6.70 -11.10 -6.63
N ALA A 129 -6.96 -9.87 -6.18
CA ALA A 129 -8.21 -9.51 -5.53
C ALA A 129 -9.40 -9.59 -6.50
N ALA A 130 -9.24 -9.07 -7.72
CA ALA A 130 -10.27 -9.09 -8.76
C ALA A 130 -10.66 -10.52 -9.17
N LEU A 131 -9.70 -11.44 -9.25
CA LEU A 131 -9.97 -12.87 -9.52
C LEU A 131 -10.91 -13.52 -8.48
N LYS A 132 -11.02 -12.92 -7.29
CA LYS A 132 -11.88 -13.39 -6.20
C LYS A 132 -13.08 -12.48 -5.94
N ASN A 133 -13.34 -11.54 -6.85
CA ASN A 133 -14.39 -10.53 -6.75
C ASN A 133 -14.27 -9.66 -5.49
N ILE A 134 -13.03 -9.42 -5.02
CA ILE A 134 -12.76 -8.55 -3.87
C ILE A 134 -12.35 -7.17 -4.41
N PRO A 135 -13.03 -6.08 -4.02
CA PRO A 135 -12.62 -4.75 -4.42
C PRO A 135 -11.24 -4.42 -3.82
N ALA A 136 -10.44 -3.67 -4.56
CA ALA A 136 -9.11 -3.25 -4.14
C ALA A 136 -8.94 -1.75 -4.33
N ALA A 137 -8.34 -1.06 -3.37
CA ALA A 137 -8.01 0.35 -3.48
C ALA A 137 -6.54 0.60 -3.11
N VAL A 138 -5.86 1.39 -3.94
CA VAL A 138 -4.48 1.79 -3.66
C VAL A 138 -4.46 2.81 -2.51
N PHE A 139 -3.49 2.66 -1.61
CA PHE A 139 -3.23 3.58 -0.53
C PHE A 139 -1.82 4.17 -0.66
N PHE A 140 -1.76 5.49 -0.86
CA PHE A 140 -0.52 6.25 -0.84
C PHE A 140 -0.14 6.60 0.59
N SER A 141 0.92 5.95 1.07
CA SER A 141 1.58 6.22 2.36
C SER A 141 2.39 7.52 2.37
N THR A 142 2.50 8.19 1.21
CA THR A 142 3.14 9.49 1.01
C THR A 142 2.11 10.62 0.89
N GLY A 143 2.54 11.86 1.15
CA GLY A 143 1.69 13.05 1.02
C GLY A 143 1.37 13.38 -0.45
N ALA A 144 0.26 14.10 -0.66
CA ALA A 144 -0.27 14.39 -1.99
C ALA A 144 0.68 15.23 -2.85
N ALA A 145 1.46 16.13 -2.24
CA ALA A 145 2.51 16.88 -2.91
C ALA A 145 3.51 15.94 -3.62
N ALA A 146 4.11 15.01 -2.89
CA ALA A 146 5.06 14.06 -3.44
C ALA A 146 4.40 13.07 -4.42
N SER A 147 3.21 12.56 -4.06
CA SER A 147 2.46 11.64 -4.93
C SER A 147 2.05 12.30 -6.25
N SER A 148 1.74 13.59 -6.26
CA SER A 148 1.36 14.31 -7.49
C SER A 148 2.51 14.43 -8.49
N LEU A 149 3.74 14.66 -8.02
CA LEU A 149 4.92 14.65 -8.89
C LEU A 149 5.18 13.24 -9.43
N LEU A 150 5.14 12.23 -8.55
CA LEU A 150 5.31 10.83 -8.93
C LEU A 150 4.29 10.41 -10.00
N LEU A 151 3.01 10.69 -9.76
CA LEU A 151 1.93 10.31 -10.65
C LEU A 151 1.91 11.13 -11.94
N HIS A 152 2.30 12.41 -11.91
CA HIS A 152 2.50 13.18 -13.13
C HIS A 152 3.49 12.50 -14.06
N HIS A 153 4.67 12.12 -13.55
CA HIS A 153 5.66 11.38 -14.34
C HIS A 153 5.20 9.98 -14.74
N SER A 154 4.36 9.34 -13.92
CA SER A 154 3.80 8.04 -14.26
C SER A 154 2.69 8.14 -15.30
N PHE A 155 1.89 9.21 -15.41
CA PHE A 155 0.74 9.30 -16.33
C PHE A 155 0.98 10.17 -17.57
N ARG A 156 1.96 11.08 -17.52
CA ARG A 156 2.24 12.00 -18.62
C ARG A 156 3.50 11.59 -19.39
N ALA A 157 3.62 12.12 -20.60
CA ALA A 157 4.79 11.89 -21.44
C ALA A 157 6.07 12.44 -20.77
N PRO A 158 7.24 11.81 -20.98
CA PRO A 158 8.52 12.36 -20.56
C PRO A 158 8.70 13.80 -21.09
N GLY A 159 9.17 14.70 -20.23
CA GLY A 159 9.34 16.12 -20.57
C GLY A 159 8.10 17.00 -20.44
N SER A 160 6.93 16.42 -20.10
CA SER A 160 5.75 17.23 -19.75
C SER A 160 6.00 18.06 -18.50
N GLU A 161 5.66 19.35 -18.58
CA GLU A 161 5.83 20.28 -17.47
C GLU A 161 4.89 19.93 -16.32
N TYR A 162 5.46 19.82 -15.11
CA TYR A 162 4.70 19.58 -13.90
C TYR A 162 4.15 20.92 -13.37
N PRO A 163 2.83 21.03 -13.08
CA PRO A 163 2.18 22.33 -12.86
C PRO A 163 2.51 23.01 -11.53
N PHE A 164 3.28 22.38 -10.64
CA PHE A 164 3.63 22.94 -9.33
C PHE A 164 5.15 23.14 -9.18
N PRO A 165 5.70 24.28 -9.64
CA PRO A 165 7.14 24.52 -9.66
C PRO A 165 7.79 24.59 -8.28
N GLY A 166 7.00 24.81 -7.21
CA GLY A 166 7.47 24.82 -5.82
C GLY A 166 7.88 23.45 -5.27
N ILE A 167 7.65 22.36 -6.01
CA ILE A 167 8.12 21.01 -5.67
C ILE A 167 9.13 20.59 -6.72
N TYR A 168 10.38 20.46 -6.29
CA TYR A 168 11.42 19.83 -7.07
C TYR A 168 11.93 18.60 -6.31
N PHE A 169 11.64 17.42 -6.82
CA PHE A 169 12.17 16.17 -6.27
C PHE A 169 12.96 15.48 -7.37
N ARG A 170 14.25 15.22 -7.12
CA ARG A 170 15.02 14.36 -8.00
C ARG A 170 14.51 12.94 -7.80
N VAL A 171 13.68 12.45 -8.72
CA VAL A 171 13.22 11.06 -8.68
C VAL A 171 14.45 10.17 -8.81
N LEU A 172 14.90 9.60 -7.68
CA LEU A 172 15.95 8.58 -7.68
C LEU A 172 15.33 7.32 -8.27
N SER A 173 15.50 7.15 -9.58
CA SER A 173 14.98 6.00 -10.31
C SER A 173 15.59 4.73 -9.72
N SER A 174 14.80 3.96 -8.96
CA SER A 174 15.21 2.66 -8.43
C SER A 174 15.04 1.51 -9.44
N GLY A 175 14.65 1.86 -10.67
CA GLY A 175 14.50 0.98 -11.82
C GLY A 175 13.61 1.61 -12.89
N THR A 176 13.82 1.26 -14.16
CA THR A 176 13.09 1.79 -15.31
C THR A 176 11.58 1.45 -15.32
N ASN A 177 11.15 0.48 -14.51
CA ASN A 177 9.78 -0.03 -14.52
C ASN A 177 8.88 0.47 -13.38
N ASP A 178 9.41 1.25 -12.42
CA ASP A 178 8.62 1.68 -11.25
C ASP A 178 7.46 2.60 -11.63
N HIS A 179 7.66 3.49 -12.61
CA HIS A 179 6.60 4.36 -13.13
C HIS A 179 5.43 3.57 -13.71
N VAL A 180 5.72 2.47 -14.41
CA VAL A 180 4.70 1.55 -14.95
C VAL A 180 3.93 0.90 -13.81
N ARG A 181 4.64 0.33 -12.82
CA ARG A 181 4.00 -0.30 -11.66
C ARG A 181 3.10 0.67 -10.90
N VAL A 182 3.54 1.91 -10.69
CA VAL A 182 2.75 2.95 -10.04
C VAL A 182 1.49 3.27 -10.84
N ARG A 183 1.62 3.47 -12.15
CA ARG A 183 0.48 3.73 -13.04
C ARG A 183 -0.54 2.59 -12.97
N GLU A 184 -0.08 1.37 -13.15
CA GLU A 184 -0.92 0.17 -13.09
C GLU A 184 -1.62 0.00 -11.73
N CYS A 185 -0.92 0.27 -10.61
CA CYS A 185 -1.54 0.25 -9.29
C CYS A 185 -2.69 1.24 -9.19
N VAL A 186 -2.55 2.44 -9.76
CA VAL A 186 -3.61 3.45 -9.72
C VAL A 186 -4.75 3.08 -10.66
N GLU A 187 -4.46 2.70 -11.91
CA GLU A 187 -5.47 2.31 -12.91
C GLU A 187 -6.34 1.16 -12.41
N ARG A 188 -5.73 0.15 -11.76
CA ARG A 188 -6.40 -1.04 -11.21
C ARG A 188 -7.06 -0.82 -9.85
N SER A 189 -6.88 0.37 -9.25
CA SER A 189 -7.60 0.74 -8.04
C SER A 189 -9.09 0.85 -8.36
N SER A 190 -9.95 0.64 -7.35
CA SER A 190 -11.36 1.02 -7.39
C SER A 190 -11.51 2.52 -7.70
N ASP A 191 -12.73 3.04 -7.71
CA ASP A 191 -13.02 4.48 -7.97
C ASP A 191 -12.44 5.45 -6.92
N VAL A 192 -11.70 4.92 -5.93
CA VAL A 192 -11.06 5.66 -4.86
C VAL A 192 -9.56 5.37 -4.78
N VAL A 193 -8.82 6.39 -4.35
CA VAL A 193 -7.40 6.31 -3.97
C VAL A 193 -7.28 6.88 -2.55
N LEU A 194 -6.80 6.09 -1.60
CA LEU A 194 -6.58 6.56 -0.23
C LEU A 194 -5.22 7.27 -0.17
N MET A 195 -5.12 8.32 0.64
CA MET A 195 -3.87 9.09 0.73
C MET A 195 -3.61 9.64 2.14
N LYS A 196 -2.39 9.45 2.62
CA LYS A 196 -1.90 9.98 3.92
C LYS A 196 -1.71 11.50 3.82
N THR A 197 -2.81 12.22 3.94
CA THR A 197 -2.87 13.68 3.84
C THR A 197 -4.20 14.22 4.40
N PHE A 198 -4.36 15.53 4.41
CA PHE A 198 -5.61 16.25 4.68
C PHE A 198 -5.70 17.51 3.79
N ARG A 199 -6.93 17.96 3.51
CA ARG A 199 -7.20 18.99 2.49
C ARG A 199 -6.59 20.35 2.84
N GLU A 200 -6.58 20.70 4.12
CA GLU A 200 -6.07 21.98 4.63
C GLU A 200 -4.56 22.12 4.37
N LEU A 201 -3.83 21.00 4.26
CA LEU A 201 -2.40 21.01 3.95
C LEU A 201 -2.12 20.92 2.45
N GLU A 202 -2.79 20.00 1.74
CA GLU A 202 -2.41 19.60 0.38
C GLU A 202 -3.55 19.64 -0.65
N GLY A 203 -4.63 20.39 -0.38
CA GLY A 203 -5.86 20.42 -1.19
C GLY A 203 -5.64 20.54 -2.70
N LYS A 204 -4.81 21.49 -3.15
CA LYS A 204 -4.51 21.67 -4.58
C LYS A 204 -3.88 20.44 -5.25
N TYR A 205 -3.08 19.66 -4.51
CA TYR A 205 -2.46 18.44 -5.02
C TYR A 205 -3.47 17.30 -5.05
N ILE A 206 -4.37 17.24 -4.06
CA ILE A 206 -5.49 16.29 -4.02
C ILE A 206 -6.41 16.50 -5.23
N ASP A 207 -6.75 17.75 -5.54
CA ASP A 207 -7.62 18.08 -6.67
C ASP A 207 -6.94 17.73 -8.01
N PHE A 208 -5.67 18.13 -8.19
CA PHE A 208 -4.88 17.73 -9.36
C PHE A 208 -4.77 16.21 -9.54
N LEU A 209 -4.59 15.46 -8.46
CA LEU A 209 -4.52 14.00 -8.50
C LEU A 209 -5.87 13.38 -8.88
N SER A 210 -6.97 13.95 -8.39
CA SER A 210 -8.32 13.54 -8.76
C SER A 210 -8.55 13.72 -10.27
N ASP A 211 -8.14 14.87 -10.81
CA ASP A 211 -8.24 15.18 -12.24
C ASP A 211 -7.34 14.28 -13.10
N LEU A 212 -6.10 14.06 -12.64
CA LEU A 212 -5.11 13.25 -13.36
C LEU A 212 -5.51 11.78 -13.45
N THR A 213 -6.09 11.23 -12.38
CA THR A 213 -6.37 9.79 -12.25
C THR A 213 -7.83 9.43 -12.54
N HIS A 214 -8.71 10.43 -12.66
CA HIS A 214 -10.16 10.27 -12.74
C HIS A 214 -10.76 9.45 -11.59
N LYS A 215 -10.12 9.49 -10.41
CA LYS A 215 -10.52 8.75 -9.21
C LYS A 215 -10.69 9.69 -8.03
N LYS A 216 -11.61 9.36 -7.13
CA LYS A 216 -11.80 10.15 -5.90
C LYS A 216 -10.62 9.93 -4.97
N ILE A 217 -9.86 11.00 -4.72
CA ILE A 217 -8.81 10.99 -3.69
C ILE A 217 -9.45 11.13 -2.31
N VAL A 218 -9.21 10.15 -1.43
CA VAL A 218 -9.74 10.11 -0.06
C VAL A 218 -8.59 10.37 0.93
N PRO A 219 -8.47 11.60 1.46
CA PRO A 219 -7.50 11.89 2.51
C PRO A 219 -7.87 11.14 3.80
N VAL A 220 -6.89 10.46 4.39
CA VAL A 220 -7.08 9.66 5.63
C VAL A 220 -6.37 10.26 6.85
N GLY A 221 -5.95 11.52 6.77
CA GLY A 221 -5.29 12.25 7.84
C GLY A 221 -3.78 12.06 7.87
N ALA A 222 -3.15 12.60 8.91
CA ALA A 222 -1.70 12.61 9.05
C ALA A 222 -1.08 11.23 9.32
N LEU A 223 -1.82 10.32 9.96
CA LEU A 223 -1.39 8.96 10.33
C LEU A 223 -0.02 8.94 11.02
N VAL A 224 0.04 9.59 12.18
CA VAL A 224 1.20 9.68 13.08
C VAL A 224 0.79 9.39 14.52
#